data_AF-A0A376RDK0-F1
#
_entry.id   AF-A0A376RDK0-F1
#
_cell.length_a   1.000
_cell.length_b   1.000
_cell.length_c   1.000
_cell.angle_alpha   90.00
_cell.angle_beta   90.00
_cell.angle_gamma   90.00
#
_symmetry.space_group_name_H-M   'P 1'
#
loop_
_entity.id
_entity.type
_entity.pdbx_description
1 polymer ?
#
loop_
_entity_poly.entity_id
_entity_poly.type
_entity_poly.pdbx_seq_one_letter_code
_entity_poly.pdbx_strand_id
1 'polypeptide(L)'
;MMPPVKRLIKPRSCWGWIILAGPLLSKMAAQGTAGRFVFPRPMTDRPGLDFSFSGLKTFAANTIRDNGTDDQTRADIARAFEDAVVDTLMIKCKRALDQTGFKRLVMAGGVSANRTLRAKLAEMMKKTPRRSVLRASGILY
;
A
#
# COMPACT_ATOMS: atom_id res chain seq x y z
N MET A 1 -11.81 15.74 -40.30
CA MET A 1 -10.35 15.70 -40.05
C MET A 1 -10.13 15.91 -38.55
N MET A 2 -9.97 14.83 -37.78
CA MET A 2 -9.74 14.89 -36.32
C MET A 2 -8.24 14.78 -36.03
N PRO A 3 -7.68 15.49 -35.03
CA PRO A 3 -6.28 15.33 -34.66
C PRO A 3 -6.07 13.99 -33.94
N PRO A 4 -4.91 13.31 -34.11
CA PRO A 4 -4.64 12.06 -33.42
C PRO A 4 -4.36 12.31 -31.93
N VAL A 5 -4.97 11.47 -31.08
CA VAL A 5 -4.77 11.44 -29.64
C VAL A 5 -3.38 10.88 -29.30
N LYS A 6 -2.69 11.61 -28.41
CA LYS A 6 -1.39 11.38 -27.78
C LYS A 6 -1.04 9.91 -27.50
N ARG A 7 0.14 9.45 -27.96
CA ARG A 7 0.90 8.38 -27.31
C ARG A 7 2.13 8.98 -26.63
N LEU A 8 1.95 9.44 -25.40
CA LEU A 8 3.06 9.81 -24.53
C LEU A 8 3.70 8.51 -24.01
N ILE A 9 4.59 7.91 -24.80
CA ILE A 9 5.45 6.81 -24.35
C ILE A 9 6.45 7.44 -23.37
N LYS A 10 6.17 7.37 -22.07
CA LYS A 10 7.16 7.74 -21.05
C LYS A 10 8.27 6.67 -21.00
N PRO A 11 9.55 7.07 -21.00
CA PRO A 11 10.67 6.14 -21.09
C PRO A 11 10.71 5.16 -19.91
N ARG A 12 10.93 3.88 -20.23
CA ARG A 12 11.00 2.72 -19.32
C ARG A 12 12.09 2.81 -18.24
N SER A 13 13.02 3.77 -18.35
CA SER A 13 14.22 3.86 -17.51
C SER A 13 14.00 4.49 -16.13
N CYS A 14 13.01 5.36 -15.94
CA CYS A 14 12.73 5.95 -14.61
C CYS A 14 11.80 5.09 -13.73
N TRP A 15 11.23 4.01 -14.27
CA TRP A 15 10.16 3.23 -13.63
C TRP A 15 10.61 1.88 -13.04
N GLY A 16 11.92 1.59 -13.03
CA GLY A 16 12.45 0.29 -12.54
C GLY A 16 12.06 -0.04 -11.09
N TRP A 17 11.81 0.98 -10.27
CA TRP A 17 11.44 0.84 -8.84
C TRP A 17 9.92 0.76 -8.60
N ILE A 18 9.10 1.32 -9.49
CA ILE A 18 7.67 1.55 -9.25
C ILE A 18 6.80 0.30 -9.54
N ILE A 19 7.38 -0.76 -10.10
CA ILE A 19 6.68 -2.04 -10.30
C ILE A 19 6.61 -2.87 -9.00
N LEU A 20 7.42 -2.57 -7.99
CA LEU A 20 7.60 -3.47 -6.85
C LEU A 20 6.69 -3.13 -5.68
N ALA A 21 5.40 -3.47 -5.79
CA ALA A 21 4.59 -3.80 -4.62
C ALA A 21 5.01 -5.19 -4.08
N GLY A 22 6.29 -5.33 -3.73
CA GLY A 22 6.93 -6.62 -3.50
C GLY A 22 7.97 -6.60 -2.37
N PRO A 23 8.67 -7.73 -2.14
CA PRO A 23 9.58 -7.89 -1.01
C PRO A 23 10.77 -6.91 -1.03
N LEU A 24 11.20 -6.42 -2.19
CA LEU A 24 12.30 -5.46 -2.29
C LEU A 24 11.91 -4.08 -1.73
N LEU A 25 10.70 -3.60 -2.05
CA LEU A 25 10.18 -2.34 -1.51
C LEU A 25 10.03 -2.45 0.01
N SER A 26 9.55 -3.58 0.52
CA SER A 26 9.42 -3.80 1.97
C SER A 26 10.79 -3.82 2.68
N LYS A 27 11.81 -4.42 2.06
CA LYS A 27 13.20 -4.36 2.57
C LYS A 27 13.74 -2.92 2.62
N MET A 28 13.49 -2.15 1.58
CA MET A 28 13.90 -0.74 1.50
C MET A 28 13.12 0.13 2.49
N ALA A 29 11.81 -0.08 2.62
CA ALA A 29 10.96 0.57 3.61
C ALA A 29 11.42 0.29 5.05
N ALA A 30 11.98 -0.89 5.33
CA ALA A 30 12.52 -1.21 6.65
C ALA A 30 13.73 -0.34 7.05
N GLN A 31 14.42 0.27 6.08
CA GLN A 31 15.54 1.19 6.30
C GLN A 31 15.11 2.67 6.29
N GLY A 32 13.82 2.94 6.02
CA GLY A 32 13.28 4.28 5.94
C GLY A 32 12.86 4.85 7.30
N THR A 33 12.99 6.17 7.43
CA THR A 33 12.54 6.95 8.57
C THR A 33 11.03 7.15 8.51
N ALA A 34 10.32 6.63 9.51
CA ALA A 34 8.87 6.79 9.61
C ALA A 34 8.49 8.28 9.79
N GLY A 35 7.48 8.74 9.05
CA GLY A 35 6.92 10.09 9.20
C GLY A 35 7.63 11.21 8.44
N ARG A 36 8.78 10.95 7.77
CA ARG A 36 9.45 11.97 6.94
C ARG A 36 8.60 12.40 5.75
N PHE A 37 7.93 11.44 5.11
CA PHE A 37 6.97 11.70 4.03
C PHE A 37 5.60 11.16 4.41
N VAL A 38 4.55 11.92 4.08
CA VAL A 38 3.16 11.53 4.31
C VAL A 38 2.47 11.41 2.97
N PHE A 39 2.09 10.18 2.64
CA PHE A 39 1.39 9.88 1.40
C PHE A 39 -0.13 9.95 1.61
N PRO A 40 -0.89 10.37 0.59
CA PRO A 40 -2.34 10.36 0.67
C PRO A 40 -2.84 8.92 0.77
N ARG A 41 -3.93 8.71 1.52
CA ARG A 41 -4.64 7.43 1.60
C ARG A 41 -5.81 7.48 0.61
N PRO A 42 -5.65 6.94 -0.61
CA PRO A 42 -6.66 7.11 -1.65
C PRO A 42 -7.96 6.40 -1.27
N MET A 43 -9.08 7.05 -1.61
CA MET A 43 -10.43 6.51 -1.50
C MET A 43 -10.86 6.14 -0.07
N THR A 44 -10.22 6.70 0.96
CA THR A 44 -10.65 6.53 2.37
C THR A 44 -11.64 7.61 2.80
N ASP A 45 -11.78 8.70 2.05
CA ASP A 45 -12.70 9.81 2.28
C ASP A 45 -14.16 9.49 1.94
N ARG A 46 -14.37 8.62 0.96
CA ARG A 46 -15.70 8.22 0.46
C ARG A 46 -16.14 6.85 0.99
N PRO A 47 -17.46 6.61 1.11
CA PRO A 47 -17.99 5.26 1.34
C PRO A 47 -17.66 4.34 0.15
N GLY A 48 -17.46 3.06 0.43
CA GLY A 48 -17.12 2.05 -0.59
C GLY A 48 -15.85 1.28 -0.29
N LEU A 49 -15.70 0.14 -0.96
CA LEU A 49 -14.61 -0.82 -0.78
C LEU A 49 -13.60 -0.84 -1.94
N ASP A 50 -13.79 0.03 -2.93
CA ASP A 50 -12.89 0.15 -4.07
C ASP A 50 -11.52 0.70 -3.68
N PHE A 51 -10.52 0.25 -4.43
CA PHE A 51 -9.11 0.61 -4.28
C PHE A 51 -8.61 1.34 -5.52
N SER A 52 -7.74 2.33 -5.33
CA SER A 52 -6.98 2.96 -6.41
C SER A 52 -5.57 3.28 -5.94
N PHE A 53 -4.59 2.72 -6.64
CA PHE A 53 -3.17 2.92 -6.32
C PHE A 53 -2.43 3.72 -7.41
N SER A 54 -3.10 4.08 -8.51
CA SER A 54 -2.47 4.83 -9.61
C SER A 54 -2.03 6.23 -9.17
N GLY A 55 -2.87 6.92 -8.39
CA GLY A 55 -2.52 8.24 -7.82
C GLY A 55 -1.31 8.18 -6.88
N LEU A 56 -1.16 7.07 -6.15
CA LEU A 56 -0.04 6.87 -5.22
C LEU A 56 1.30 6.75 -5.96
N LYS A 57 1.31 6.13 -7.15
CA LYS A 57 2.50 6.05 -8.02
C LYS A 57 2.91 7.41 -8.56
N THR A 58 1.94 8.22 -8.98
CA THR A 58 2.20 9.59 -9.44
C THR A 58 2.73 10.45 -8.30
N PHE A 59 2.16 10.32 -7.10
CA PHE A 59 2.65 11.03 -5.92
C PHE A 59 4.09 10.62 -5.60
N ALA A 60 4.40 9.32 -5.57
CA ALA A 60 5.77 8.81 -5.36
C ALA A 60 6.76 9.40 -6.36
N ALA A 61 6.41 9.39 -7.65
CA ALA A 61 7.28 9.91 -8.71
C ALA A 61 7.56 11.42 -8.53
N ASN A 62 6.56 12.19 -8.12
CA ASN A 62 6.73 13.62 -7.81
C ASN A 62 7.61 13.81 -6.57
N THR A 63 7.38 13.06 -5.49
CA THR A 63 8.19 13.16 -4.26
C THR A 63 9.67 12.87 -4.53
N ILE A 64 9.97 11.84 -5.34
CA ILE A 64 11.35 11.50 -5.73
C ILE A 64 11.97 12.64 -6.54
N ARG A 65 11.23 13.19 -7.52
CA ARG A 65 11.71 14.31 -8.34
C ARG A 65 12.02 15.55 -7.49
N ASP A 66 11.21 15.82 -6.47
CA ASP A 66 11.25 17.06 -5.71
C ASP A 66 12.22 16.99 -4.50
N ASN A 67 12.64 15.79 -4.04
CA ASN A 67 13.50 15.61 -2.85
C ASN A 67 14.87 14.97 -3.14
N GLY A 68 15.11 14.50 -4.38
CA GLY A 68 16.37 13.88 -4.77
C GLY A 68 16.34 12.35 -4.78
N THR A 69 17.47 11.76 -5.18
CA THR A 69 17.61 10.31 -5.42
C THR A 69 18.63 9.63 -4.52
N ASP A 70 18.95 10.22 -3.36
CA ASP A 70 19.80 9.57 -2.37
C ASP A 70 19.13 8.31 -1.80
N ASP A 71 19.94 7.33 -1.41
CA ASP A 71 19.43 6.04 -0.98
C ASP A 71 18.54 6.13 0.27
N GLN A 72 18.80 7.09 1.17
CA GLN A 72 17.98 7.30 2.36
C GLN A 72 16.62 7.91 2.03
N THR A 73 16.56 8.96 1.22
CA THR A 73 15.29 9.55 0.75
C THR A 73 14.48 8.52 -0.02
N ARG A 74 15.12 7.64 -0.79
CA ARG A 74 14.44 6.54 -1.48
C ARG A 74 13.87 5.51 -0.50
N ALA A 75 14.60 5.17 0.56
CA ALA A 75 14.10 4.34 1.66
C ALA A 75 12.92 4.98 2.39
N ASP A 76 12.98 6.28 2.67
CA ASP A 76 11.94 7.04 3.37
C ASP A 76 10.67 7.15 2.52
N ILE A 77 10.82 7.37 1.20
CA ILE A 77 9.70 7.37 0.26
C ILE A 77 9.08 5.97 0.15
N ALA A 78 9.91 4.92 0.08
CA ALA A 78 9.42 3.54 0.08
C ALA A 78 8.64 3.21 1.37
N ARG A 79 9.13 3.71 2.52
CA ARG A 79 8.45 3.56 3.81
C ARG A 79 7.09 4.25 3.82
N ALA A 80 7.03 5.51 3.41
CA ALA A 80 5.80 6.28 3.36
C ALA A 80 4.77 5.67 2.38
N PHE A 81 5.24 5.14 1.25
CA PHE A 81 4.40 4.42 0.30
C PHE A 81 3.85 3.11 0.89
N GLU A 82 4.71 2.29 1.53
CA GLU A 82 4.27 1.05 2.21
C GLU A 82 3.22 1.38 3.27
N ASP A 83 3.48 2.37 4.11
CA ASP A 83 2.56 2.79 5.17
C ASP A 83 1.21 3.26 4.60
N ALA A 84 1.19 4.05 3.52
CA ALA A 84 -0.06 4.47 2.89
C ALA A 84 -0.86 3.31 2.29
N VAL A 85 -0.20 2.36 1.62
CA VAL A 85 -0.87 1.16 1.07
C VAL A 85 -1.46 0.31 2.19
N VAL A 86 -0.66 0.05 3.23
CA VAL A 86 -1.07 -0.77 4.37
C VAL A 86 -2.24 -0.11 5.11
N ASP A 87 -2.18 1.19 5.37
CA ASP A 87 -3.25 1.93 6.04
C ASP A 87 -4.54 1.93 5.21
N THR A 88 -4.47 2.13 3.89
CA THR A 88 -5.64 2.07 3.01
C THR A 88 -6.28 0.69 3.03
N LEU A 89 -5.49 -0.39 2.95
CA LEU A 89 -5.99 -1.76 3.05
C LEU A 89 -6.66 -1.99 4.41
N MET A 90 -6.04 -1.56 5.50
CA MET A 90 -6.57 -1.72 6.85
C MET A 90 -7.92 -1.03 7.04
N ILE A 91 -8.04 0.23 6.60
CA ILE A 91 -9.30 0.99 6.68
C ILE A 91 -10.42 0.29 5.90
N LYS A 92 -10.10 -0.21 4.70
CA LYS A 92 -11.08 -0.88 3.82
C LYS A 92 -11.47 -2.25 4.37
N CYS A 93 -10.52 -3.03 4.88
CA CYS A 93 -10.80 -4.30 5.55
C CYS A 93 -11.69 -4.09 6.79
N LYS A 94 -11.41 -3.06 7.61
CA LYS A 94 -12.26 -2.73 8.76
C LYS A 94 -13.69 -2.40 8.31
N ARG A 95 -13.84 -1.53 7.30
CA ARG A 95 -15.15 -1.19 6.73
C ARG A 95 -15.89 -2.41 6.19
N ALA A 96 -15.20 -3.30 5.48
CA ALA A 96 -15.81 -4.52 4.96
C ALA A 96 -16.30 -5.44 6.09
N LEU A 97 -15.52 -5.60 7.16
CA LEU A 97 -15.92 -6.38 8.33
C LEU A 97 -17.12 -5.76 9.05
N ASP A 98 -17.16 -4.43 9.14
CA ASP A 98 -18.27 -3.71 9.78
C ASP A 98 -19.55 -3.78 8.92
N GLN A 99 -19.44 -3.72 7.59
CA GLN A 99 -20.58 -3.83 6.67
C GLN A 99 -21.15 -5.26 6.57
N THR A 100 -20.29 -6.28 6.61
CA THR A 100 -20.70 -7.69 6.45
C THR A 100 -21.04 -8.37 7.78
N GLY A 101 -20.61 -7.81 8.90
CA GLY A 101 -20.68 -8.47 10.21
C GLY A 101 -19.74 -9.68 10.35
N PHE A 102 -18.87 -9.92 9.38
CA PHE A 102 -17.95 -11.05 9.43
C PHE A 102 -16.89 -10.85 10.52
N LYS A 103 -16.49 -11.99 11.09
CA LYS A 103 -15.50 -12.08 12.16
C LYS A 103 -14.13 -12.54 11.69
N ARG A 104 -14.03 -13.02 10.46
CA ARG A 104 -12.82 -13.61 9.91
C ARG A 104 -12.36 -12.81 8.71
N LEU A 105 -11.10 -12.40 8.72
CA LEU A 105 -10.45 -11.76 7.58
C LEU A 105 -9.43 -12.73 7.01
N VAL A 106 -9.54 -13.06 5.73
CA VAL A 106 -8.54 -13.89 5.04
C VAL A 106 -7.68 -13.01 4.14
N MET A 107 -6.37 -13.13 4.27
CA MET A 107 -5.43 -12.49 3.36
C MET A 107 -4.80 -13.52 2.42
N ALA A 108 -4.86 -13.23 1.12
CA ALA A 108 -4.25 -14.04 0.06
C ALA A 108 -3.44 -13.16 -0.90
N GLY A 109 -2.50 -13.77 -1.65
CA GLY A 109 -1.70 -13.10 -2.68
C GLY A 109 -0.33 -12.58 -2.21
N GLY A 110 0.48 -12.08 -3.15
CA GLY A 110 1.88 -11.69 -2.89
C GLY A 110 2.05 -10.55 -1.87
N VAL A 111 1.08 -9.65 -1.78
CA VAL A 111 1.08 -8.54 -0.80
C VAL A 111 0.90 -9.05 0.63
N SER A 112 0.31 -10.24 0.83
CA SER A 112 0.21 -10.87 2.15
C SER A 112 1.55 -11.32 2.72
N ALA A 113 2.60 -11.41 1.90
CA ALA A 113 3.97 -11.68 2.36
C ALA A 113 4.59 -10.49 3.11
N ASN A 114 3.98 -9.30 3.02
CA ASN A 114 4.44 -8.11 3.72
C ASN A 114 4.25 -8.26 5.25
N ARG A 115 5.36 -8.18 6.00
CA ARG A 115 5.36 -8.38 7.46
C ARG A 115 4.65 -7.24 8.19
N THR A 116 4.84 -6.01 7.73
CA THR A 116 4.20 -4.80 8.30
C THR A 116 2.67 -4.89 8.19
N LEU A 117 2.16 -5.26 7.02
CA LEU A 117 0.73 -5.45 6.78
C LEU A 117 0.13 -6.51 7.72
N ARG A 118 0.80 -7.66 7.86
CA ARG A 118 0.36 -8.76 8.74
C ARG A 118 0.31 -8.31 10.20
N ALA A 119 1.35 -7.62 10.67
CA ALA A 119 1.42 -7.15 12.04
C ALA A 119 0.28 -6.16 12.36
N LYS A 120 0.08 -5.14 11.51
CA LYS A 120 -0.99 -4.14 11.69
C LYS A 120 -2.39 -4.75 11.63
N LEU A 121 -2.65 -5.67 10.70
CA LEU A 121 -3.96 -6.33 10.61
C LEU A 121 -4.22 -7.28 11.78
N ALA A 122 -3.21 -8.01 12.24
CA ALA A 122 -3.34 -8.84 13.44
C ALA A 122 -3.63 -7.97 14.68
N GLU A 123 -2.95 -6.82 14.83
CA GLU A 123 -3.20 -5.89 15.93
C GLU A 123 -4.62 -5.29 15.86
N MET A 124 -5.06 -4.86 14.67
CA MET A 124 -6.43 -4.36 14.46
C MET A 124 -7.49 -5.38 14.88
N MET A 125 -7.25 -6.66 14.56
CA MET A 125 -8.20 -7.74 14.83
C MET A 125 -8.20 -8.13 16.30
N LYS A 126 -7.04 -8.10 16.99
CA LYS A 126 -6.96 -8.26 18.46
C LYS A 126 -7.75 -7.18 19.21
N LYS A 127 -7.74 -5.95 18.73
CA LYS A 127 -8.51 -4.83 19.33
C LYS A 127 -10.02 -4.98 19.14
N THR A 128 -10.48 -5.84 18.25
CA THR A 128 -11.90 -6.08 18.02
C THR A 128 -12.31 -7.44 18.61
N PRO A 129 -13.02 -7.50 19.75
CA PRO A 129 -13.39 -8.77 20.35
C PRO A 129 -14.16 -9.66 19.37
N ARG A 130 -13.78 -10.95 19.31
CA ARG A 130 -14.33 -12.00 18.42
C ARG A 130 -13.93 -11.94 16.94
N ARG A 131 -12.81 -11.30 16.56
CA ARG A 131 -12.31 -11.34 15.16
C ARG A 131 -10.94 -12.03 15.02
N SER A 132 -10.72 -12.82 13.96
CA SER A 132 -9.43 -13.51 13.67
C SER A 132 -8.96 -13.36 12.22
N VAL A 133 -7.63 -13.42 11.99
CA VAL A 133 -7.00 -13.32 10.66
C VAL A 133 -6.49 -14.69 10.22
N LEU A 134 -6.88 -15.12 9.03
CA LEU A 134 -6.45 -16.39 8.45
C LEU A 134 -5.55 -16.15 7.23
N ARG A 135 -4.52 -16.98 7.09
CA ARG A 135 -3.74 -17.09 5.86
C ARG A 135 -4.40 -18.14 4.96
N ALA A 136 -4.49 -17.86 3.67
CA ALA A 136 -5.08 -18.80 2.70
C ALA A 136 -4.36 -20.17 2.64
N SER A 137 -3.14 -20.27 3.16
CA SER A 137 -2.32 -21.50 3.17
C SER A 137 -2.54 -22.40 4.40
N GLY A 138 -3.45 -22.06 5.32
CA GLY A 138 -3.67 -22.80 6.55
C GLY A 138 -3.88 -21.87 7.75
N ILE A 139 -4.82 -22.26 8.61
CA ILE A 139 -5.21 -21.56 9.84
C ILE A 139 -3.97 -21.30 10.72
N LEU A 140 -3.88 -20.10 11.28
CA LEU A 140 -3.44 -19.77 12.66
C LEU A 140 -3.07 -18.29 12.76
N TYR A 141 -3.88 -17.52 13.51
CA TYR A 141 -3.52 -16.53 14.54
C TYR A 141 -4.77 -16.17 15.34
#